data_AF-L8IIH4-F1
#
_entry.id   AF-L8IIH4-F1
#
_cell.length_a   1.000
_cell.length_b   1.000
_cell.length_c   1.000
_cell.angle_alpha   90.00
_cell.angle_beta   90.00
_cell.angle_gamma   90.00
#
_symmetry.space_group_name_H-M   'P 1'
#
loop_
_entity.id
_entity.type
_entity.pdbx_description
1 polymer ?
#
loop_
_entity_poly.entity_id
_entity_poly.type
_entity_poly.pdbx_seq_one_letter_code
_entity_poly.pdbx_strand_id
1 'polypeptide(L)' 'MARGPKKHLKCVAAPKHWMPNKLTGVFAPHPSTGPHKLRECLPLIIFLRDR' A
#
# COMPACT_ATOMS: atom_id res chain seq x y z
N MET A 1 11.63 8.50 -19.19
CA MET A 1 10.86 7.34 -19.71
C MET A 1 9.44 7.43 -19.16
N ALA A 2 8.49 7.96 -19.95
CA ALA A 2 7.10 8.06 -19.52
C ALA A 2 6.49 6.65 -19.47
N ARG A 3 6.39 6.10 -18.26
CA ARG A 3 5.67 4.86 -17.98
C ARG A 3 4.41 5.28 -17.25
N GLY A 4 3.24 4.89 -17.76
CA GLY A 4 1.94 5.25 -17.22
C GLY A 4 1.74 4.85 -15.74
N PRO A 5 0.52 5.00 -15.21
CA PRO A 5 0.26 4.77 -13.79
C PRO A 5 0.67 3.35 -13.37
N LYS A 6 1.48 3.27 -12.31
CA LYS A 6 1.92 1.99 -11.73
C LYS A 6 0.78 1.41 -10.91
N LYS A 7 0.39 0.17 -11.21
CA LYS A 7 -0.69 -0.55 -10.50
C LYS A 7 -0.22 -1.30 -9.25
N HIS A 8 1.08 -1.46 -9.06
CA HIS A 8 1.67 -2.30 -8.01
C HIS A 8 2.53 -1.47 -7.05
N LEU A 9 2.40 -1.77 -5.76
CA LEU A 9 3.19 -1.19 -4.68
C LEU A 9 4.08 -2.26 -4.04
N LYS A 10 5.38 -2.01 -3.92
CA LYS A 10 6.30 -2.91 -3.21
C LYS A 10 6.13 -2.73 -1.70
N CYS A 11 6.22 -3.82 -0.93
CA CYS A 11 6.12 -3.77 0.55
C CYS A 11 7.07 -2.76 1.17
N VAL A 12 8.32 -2.71 0.70
CA VAL A 12 9.35 -1.79 1.22
C VAL A 12 9.01 -0.32 0.98
N ALA A 13 8.19 -0.03 -0.05
CA ALA A 13 7.76 1.32 -0.38
C ALA A 13 6.41 1.70 0.25
N ALA A 14 5.77 0.78 0.98
CA ALA A 14 4.51 1.05 1.65
C ALA A 14 4.70 2.01 2.83
N PRO A 15 3.69 2.83 3.16
CA PRO A 15 3.73 3.71 4.33
C PRO A 15 3.99 2.96 5.64
N LYS A 16 4.87 3.50 6.49
CA LYS A 16 5.25 2.88 7.78
C LYS A 16 4.08 2.70 8.75
N HIS A 17 3.13 3.63 8.74
CA HIS A 17 1.96 3.59 9.63
C HIS A 17 0.97 2.47 9.28
N TRP A 18 1.15 1.78 8.15
CA TRP A 18 0.40 0.56 7.83
C TRP A 18 0.95 -0.68 8.53
N MET A 19 2.11 -0.55 9.19
CA MET A 19 2.82 -1.66 9.83
C MET A 19 3.02 -2.89 8.91
N PRO A 20 3.50 -2.71 7.66
CA PRO A 20 3.64 -3.83 6.72
C PRO A 20 4.75 -4.79 7.19
N ASN A 21 4.47 -6.10 7.17
CA ASN A 21 5.49 -7.10 7.46
C ASN A 21 6.53 -7.16 6.32
N LYS A 22 7.80 -7.06 6.68
CA LYS A 22 8.93 -7.06 5.73
C LYS A 22 9.21 -8.44 5.11
N LEU A 23 8.85 -9.53 5.80
CA LEU A 23 9.23 -10.89 5.43
C LEU A 23 8.11 -11.69 4.75
N THR A 24 6.85 -11.34 4.96
CA THR A 24 5.70 -12.13 4.50
C THR A 24 5.39 -11.95 3.01
N GLY A 25 5.88 -10.88 2.38
CA GLY A 25 5.58 -10.65 0.96
C GLY A 25 6.37 -9.52 0.31
N VAL A 26 6.40 -9.56 -1.02
CA VAL A 26 7.10 -8.58 -1.86
C VAL A 26 6.24 -7.36 -2.18
N PHE A 27 4.91 -7.50 -2.15
CA PHE A 27 3.94 -6.48 -2.55
C PHE A 27 2.97 -6.12 -1.43
N ALA A 28 2.72 -4.83 -1.29
CA ALA A 28 1.69 -4.28 -0.43
C ALA A 28 0.42 -4.01 -1.26
N PRO A 29 -0.77 -3.99 -0.62
CA PRO A 29 -1.98 -3.54 -1.29
C PRO A 29 -1.80 -2.11 -1.81
N HIS A 30 -2.01 -1.93 -3.11
CA HIS A 30 -2.01 -0.60 -3.73
C HIS A 30 -3.43 -0.03 -3.66
N PRO A 31 -3.67 1.02 -2.88
CA PRO A 31 -5.01 1.59 -2.75
C PRO A 31 -5.47 2.20 -4.07
N SER A 32 -6.77 2.04 -4.36
CA SER A 32 -7.43 2.72 -5.47
C SER A 32 -7.46 4.24 -5.23
N THR A 33 -7.60 5.01 -6.31
CA THR A 33 -7.79 6.46 -6.21
C THR A 33 -9.08 6.76 -5.46
N GLY A 34 -8.98 7.57 -4.40
CA GLY A 34 -10.10 7.93 -3.53
C GLY A 34 -9.82 9.26 -2.83
N PRO A 35 -10.63 9.61 -1.81
CA PRO A 35 -10.56 10.92 -1.16
C PRO A 35 -9.26 11.17 -0.37
N HIS A 36 -8.62 10.10 0.10
CA HIS A 36 -7.37 10.19 0.85
C HIS A 36 -6.16 9.91 -0.04
N LYS A 37 -5.06 10.64 0.18
CA LYS A 37 -3.78 10.41 -0.50
C LYS A 37 -3.18 9.08 -0.06
N LEU A 38 -2.38 8.45 -0.91
CA LEU A 38 -1.75 7.15 -0.65
C LEU A 38 -0.94 7.09 0.66
N ARG A 39 -0.31 8.20 1.06
CA ARG A 39 0.48 8.29 2.30
C ARG A 39 -0.32 8.69 3.55
N GLU A 40 -1.60 9.02 3.38
CA GLU A 40 -2.50 9.47 4.45
C GLU A 40 -3.67 8.50 4.66
N CYS A 41 -3.87 7.52 3.76
CA CYS A 41 -4.94 6.54 3.85
C CYS A 41 -4.51 5.28 4.62
N LEU A 42 -5.47 4.55 5.21
CA LEU A 42 -5.28 3.18 5.69
C LEU A 42 -6.16 2.24 4.85
N PRO A 43 -5.59 1.37 3.98
CA PRO A 43 -6.38 0.48 3.15
C PRO A 43 -7.23 -0.49 3.99
N LEU A 44 -8.50 -0.69 3.61
CA LEU A 44 -9.44 -1.58 4.32
C LEU A 44 -8.90 -3.01 4.50
N ILE A 45 -8.19 -3.52 3.50
CA ILE A 45 -7.60 -4.86 3.56
C ILE A 45 -6.56 -5.02 4.68
N ILE A 46 -5.83 -3.95 5.03
CA ILE A 46 -4.89 -3.97 6.16
C ILE A 46 -5.66 -3.94 7.47
N PHE A 47 -6.72 -3.13 7.54
CA PHE A 47 -7.60 -3.06 8.71
C PHE A 47 -8.29 -4.38 9.03
N LEU A 48 -8.67 -5.17 8.01
CA LEU A 48 -9.36 -6.45 8.21
C LEU A 48 -8.42 -7.64 8.41
N ARG A 49 -7.13 -7.51 8.07
CA ARG A 49 -6.15 -8.61 8.14
C ARG A 49 -5.26 -8.55 9.37
N ASP A 50 -4.78 -7.35 9.69
CA ASP A 50 -3.72 -7.11 10.66
C ASP A 50 -4.23 -6.41 11.93
N ARG A 51 -5.56 -6.29 12.07
CA ARG A 51 -6.29 -5.73 13.21
C ARG A 51 -7.41 -6.66 13.60
#